data_AF-A0A0S4KNG8-F1
#
_entry.id   AF-A0A0S4KNG8-F1
#
_cell.length_a   1.000
_cell.length_b   1.000
_cell.length_c   1.000
_cell.angle_alpha   90.00
_cell.angle_beta   90.00
_cell.angle_gamma   90.00
#
_symmetry.space_group_name_H-M   'P 1'
#
loop_
_entity.id
_entity.type
_entity.pdbx_description
1 polymer ?
#
loop_
_entity_poly.entity_id
_entity_poly.type
_entity_poly.pdbx_seq_one_letter_code
_entity_poly.pdbx_strand_id
1 'polypeptide(L)'
;MNILGGHNYTYYPLDKFSDPTANEKLEKHERELKSAAEASLELLRERLLKTAQAARGSTEREKRLDAALAYLVLAKHEAFGAGKTINAERADIIAEYYHFAANELRQLDLLERSVQCYFNSALRAFNVSKQDSAKGEGVKQTLELVLRSAGRAKAQFSDLGEEEKSDEAHALRLDIKRLRSWRENDLLLCFVLAIWGGVTRYGTSPRRWTIFFILSIVVFSCLYGYLLGGDGVVLAEAHNGLDQSGRVWAAIFLAFINLFAFGAYTNFTPQSGFGQMVVIAHALTAFVLVGTGVTFLTKR
;
A
#
# COMPACT_ATOMS: atom_id res chain seq x y z
N MET A 1 13.68 0.82 16.82
CA MET A 1 12.34 0.34 16.44
C MET A 1 12.15 0.67 14.96
N ASN A 2 11.90 -0.30 14.08
CA ASN A 2 11.74 -0.03 12.65
C ASN A 2 10.29 0.46 12.44
N ILE A 3 10.08 1.78 12.53
CA ILE A 3 8.75 2.41 12.63
C ILE A 3 7.98 2.37 11.29
N LEU A 4 8.66 2.07 10.19
CA LEU A 4 8.09 2.06 8.85
C LEU A 4 8.17 0.64 8.29
N GLY A 5 7.07 0.12 7.72
CA GLY A 5 6.99 -1.25 7.25
C GLY A 5 8.16 -1.65 6.33
N GLY A 6 8.56 -2.92 6.39
CA GLY A 6 9.63 -3.49 5.57
C GLY A 6 9.25 -3.71 4.08
N HIS A 7 8.37 -2.88 3.53
CA HIS A 7 8.01 -2.98 2.11
C HIS A 7 9.14 -2.44 1.24
N ASN A 8 9.67 -3.29 0.36
CA ASN A 8 10.58 -2.91 -0.70
C ASN A 8 9.77 -2.64 -1.97
N TYR A 9 9.22 -1.43 -2.07
CA TYR A 9 8.55 -0.98 -3.28
C TYR A 9 9.56 -0.72 -4.39
N THR A 10 9.21 -1.08 -5.62
CA THR A 10 10.06 -0.88 -6.80
C THR A 10 9.51 0.23 -7.68
N TYR A 11 10.38 1.08 -8.22
CA TYR A 11 9.98 2.06 -9.22
C TYR A 11 9.61 1.39 -10.54
N TYR A 12 8.57 1.91 -11.20
CA TYR A 12 8.25 1.53 -12.57
C TYR A 12 9.23 2.20 -13.54
N PRO A 13 9.79 1.46 -14.52
CA PRO A 13 10.84 1.95 -15.41
C PRO A 13 10.38 3.08 -16.34
N LEU A 14 9.09 3.14 -16.73
CA LEU A 14 8.51 4.22 -17.55
C LEU A 14 9.33 4.53 -18.83
N ASP A 15 9.89 3.49 -19.46
CA ASP A 15 10.79 3.61 -20.62
C ASP A 15 10.07 3.43 -21.96
N LYS A 16 8.86 2.89 -21.96
CA LYS A 16 8.11 2.58 -23.19
C LYS A 16 6.64 2.93 -23.02
N PHE A 17 6.00 3.34 -24.09
CA PHE A 17 4.58 3.60 -24.23
C PHE A 17 4.01 2.62 -25.27
N SER A 18 2.72 2.34 -25.19
CA SER A 18 2.00 1.62 -26.24
C SER A 18 1.87 2.45 -27.52
N ASP A 19 1.88 3.78 -27.39
CA ASP A 19 1.86 4.75 -28.50
C ASP A 19 3.27 4.96 -29.07
N PRO A 20 3.53 4.61 -30.36
CA PRO A 20 4.82 4.82 -31.01
C PRO A 20 5.26 6.29 -31.04
N THR A 21 4.31 7.21 -31.21
CA THR A 21 4.58 8.66 -31.25
C THR A 21 5.12 9.14 -29.92
N ALA A 22 4.58 8.61 -28.82
CA ALA A 22 5.06 8.93 -27.48
C ALA A 22 6.47 8.38 -27.25
N ASN A 23 6.79 7.20 -27.78
CA ASN A 23 8.14 6.63 -27.70
C ASN A 23 9.17 7.48 -28.46
N GLU A 24 8.87 7.87 -29.71
CA GLU A 24 9.78 8.70 -30.50
C GLU A 24 10.08 10.04 -29.83
N LYS A 25 9.04 10.70 -29.29
CA LYS A 25 9.16 11.96 -28.56
C LYS A 25 9.92 11.80 -27.23
N LEU A 26 9.65 10.72 -26.49
CA LEU A 26 10.36 10.41 -25.25
C LEU A 26 11.85 10.21 -25.52
N GLU A 27 12.20 9.37 -26.49
CA GLU A 27 13.59 9.10 -26.87
C GLU A 27 14.31 10.36 -27.34
N LYS A 28 13.61 11.25 -28.07
CA LYS A 28 14.17 12.53 -28.50
C LYS A 28 14.57 13.39 -27.29
N HIS A 29 13.66 13.59 -26.34
CA HIS A 29 13.94 14.37 -25.14
C HIS A 29 15.03 13.73 -24.25
N GLU A 30 15.05 12.40 -24.13
CA GLU A 30 16.10 11.70 -23.41
C GLU A 30 17.47 11.85 -24.08
N ARG A 31 17.54 11.80 -25.41
CA ARG A 31 18.76 12.03 -26.18
C ARG A 31 19.27 13.46 -26.03
N GLU A 32 18.37 14.44 -26.13
CA GLU A 32 18.70 15.86 -25.97
C GLU A 32 19.36 16.12 -24.60
N LEU A 33 18.78 15.62 -23.50
CA LEU A 33 19.36 15.79 -22.16
C LEU A 33 20.66 15.01 -21.96
N LYS A 34 20.77 13.78 -22.49
CA LYS A 34 22.02 13.00 -22.37
C LYS A 34 23.18 13.62 -23.15
N SER A 35 22.88 14.30 -24.25
CA SER A 35 23.88 14.94 -25.13
C SER A 35 24.30 16.35 -24.69
N ALA A 36 23.56 16.96 -23.76
CA ALA A 36 23.82 18.32 -23.31
C ALA A 36 25.04 18.37 -22.37
N ALA A 37 25.96 19.30 -22.63
CA ALA A 37 27.03 19.64 -21.68
C ALA A 37 26.43 20.24 -20.40
N GLU A 38 27.10 20.09 -19.25
CA GLU A 38 26.57 20.52 -17.94
C GLU A 38 26.04 21.97 -17.92
N ALA A 39 26.76 22.92 -18.54
CA ALA A 39 26.33 24.32 -18.61
C ALA A 39 25.08 24.54 -19.48
N SER A 40 24.88 23.72 -20.51
CA SER A 40 23.68 23.76 -21.36
C SER A 40 22.51 22.95 -20.80
N LEU A 41 22.78 22.06 -19.85
CA LEU A 41 21.81 21.16 -19.23
C LEU A 41 20.79 21.92 -18.37
N GLU A 42 21.25 22.88 -17.56
CA GLU A 42 20.35 23.70 -16.73
C GLU A 42 19.42 24.55 -17.59
N LEU A 43 19.97 25.22 -18.62
CA LEU A 43 19.17 25.98 -19.59
C LEU A 43 18.14 25.10 -20.32
N LEU A 44 18.54 23.88 -20.69
CA LEU A 44 17.65 22.93 -21.35
C LEU A 44 16.54 22.46 -20.40
N ARG A 45 16.85 22.19 -19.13
CA ARG A 45 15.88 21.82 -18.08
C ARG A 45 14.87 22.94 -17.85
N GLU A 46 15.33 24.19 -17.67
CA GLU A 46 14.44 25.34 -17.50
C GLU A 46 13.54 25.55 -18.70
N ARG A 47 14.09 25.41 -19.92
CA ARG A 47 13.32 25.53 -21.16
C ARG A 47 12.24 24.45 -21.24
N LEU A 48 12.60 23.19 -21.02
CA LEU A 48 11.65 22.07 -21.02
C LEU A 48 10.56 22.27 -19.97
N LEU A 49 10.93 22.71 -18.76
CA LEU A 49 9.98 22.98 -17.69
C LEU A 49 9.02 24.12 -18.05
N LYS A 50 9.52 25.24 -18.56
CA LYS A 50 8.67 26.37 -18.98
C LYS A 50 7.72 25.96 -20.11
N THR A 51 8.21 25.21 -21.08
CA THR A 51 7.37 24.69 -22.18
C THR A 51 6.30 23.73 -21.65
N ALA A 52 6.66 22.81 -20.75
CA ALA A 52 5.71 21.88 -20.14
C ALA A 52 4.64 22.62 -19.31
N GLN A 53 5.04 23.62 -18.53
CA GLN A 53 4.13 24.45 -17.74
C GLN A 53 3.15 25.24 -18.63
N ALA A 54 3.63 25.80 -19.75
CA ALA A 54 2.78 26.52 -20.70
C ALA A 54 1.80 25.61 -21.45
N ALA A 55 2.19 24.35 -21.69
CA ALA A 55 1.37 23.36 -22.39
C ALA A 55 0.44 22.55 -21.45
N ARG A 56 0.63 22.67 -20.12
CA ARG A 56 -0.14 21.95 -19.11
C ARG A 56 -1.62 22.29 -19.18
N GLY A 57 -2.48 21.27 -19.17
CA GLY A 57 -3.93 21.47 -19.28
C GLY A 57 -4.42 21.98 -20.64
N SER A 58 -3.53 22.08 -21.65
CA SER A 58 -3.91 22.42 -23.02
C SER A 58 -4.97 21.45 -23.54
N THR A 59 -5.91 21.94 -24.33
CA THR A 59 -6.90 21.11 -25.04
C THR A 59 -6.30 20.38 -26.24
N GLU A 60 -5.15 20.83 -26.73
CA GLU A 60 -4.43 20.20 -27.84
C GLU A 60 -3.70 18.94 -27.36
N ARG A 61 -4.05 17.80 -27.97
CA ARG A 61 -3.49 16.48 -27.61
C ARG A 61 -1.96 16.46 -27.68
N GLU A 62 -1.37 17.05 -28.72
CA GLU A 62 0.08 17.05 -28.92
C GLU A 62 0.82 17.86 -27.85
N LYS A 63 0.37 19.09 -27.56
CA LYS A 63 0.93 19.93 -26.49
C LYS A 63 0.85 19.24 -25.14
N ARG A 64 -0.27 18.57 -24.87
CA ARG A 64 -0.46 17.79 -23.63
C ARG A 64 0.50 16.61 -23.55
N LEU A 65 0.70 15.88 -24.65
CA LEU A 65 1.65 14.78 -24.71
C LEU A 65 3.09 15.29 -24.49
N ASP A 66 3.46 16.40 -25.13
CA ASP A 66 4.77 17.02 -24.95
C ASP A 66 5.00 17.46 -23.49
N ALA A 67 4.00 18.05 -22.85
CA ALA A 67 4.07 18.39 -21.43
C ALA A 67 4.25 17.15 -20.54
N ALA A 68 3.47 16.09 -20.80
CA ALA A 68 3.55 14.84 -20.05
C ALA A 68 4.96 14.22 -20.14
N LEU A 69 5.50 14.13 -21.36
CA LEU A 69 6.82 13.54 -21.62
C LEU A 69 7.94 14.42 -21.08
N ALA A 70 7.85 15.75 -21.19
CA ALA A 70 8.81 16.67 -20.61
C ALA A 70 8.90 16.52 -19.08
N TYR A 71 7.77 16.49 -18.38
CA TYR A 71 7.75 16.25 -16.94
C TYR A 71 8.33 14.88 -16.57
N LEU A 72 7.99 13.83 -17.33
CA LEU A 72 8.50 12.48 -17.09
C LEU A 72 10.03 12.42 -17.24
N VAL A 73 10.54 13.00 -18.31
CA VAL A 73 11.98 13.01 -18.60
C VAL A 73 12.74 13.83 -17.55
N LEU A 74 12.22 15.00 -17.17
CA LEU A 74 12.79 15.80 -16.07
C LEU A 74 12.82 14.99 -14.76
N ALA A 75 11.73 14.28 -14.43
CA ALA A 75 11.67 13.44 -13.24
C ALA A 75 12.70 12.30 -13.27
N LYS A 76 12.84 11.59 -14.39
CA LYS A 76 13.86 10.53 -14.57
C LYS A 76 15.26 11.11 -14.47
N HIS A 77 15.53 12.21 -15.15
CA HIS A 77 16.85 12.80 -15.19
C HIS A 77 17.29 13.38 -13.84
N GLU A 78 16.41 14.04 -13.10
CA GLU A 78 16.67 14.45 -11.72
C GLU A 78 16.81 13.24 -10.77
N ALA A 79 16.11 12.14 -11.07
CA ALA A 79 16.18 10.93 -10.25
C ALA A 79 17.47 10.11 -10.43
N PHE A 80 18.08 10.17 -11.62
CA PHE A 80 19.27 9.41 -12.02
C PHE A 80 20.49 10.31 -12.32
N GLY A 81 20.37 11.62 -12.08
CA GLY A 81 21.41 12.60 -12.36
C GLY A 81 22.64 12.45 -11.47
N ALA A 82 23.74 12.02 -12.09
CA ALA A 82 25.14 12.17 -11.66
C ALA A 82 25.42 11.94 -10.16
N GLY A 83 25.18 10.73 -9.64
CA GLY A 83 25.84 10.19 -8.44
C GLY A 83 25.72 11.00 -7.13
N LYS A 84 24.87 12.03 -7.08
CA LYS A 84 24.68 12.90 -5.91
C LYS A 84 23.52 12.37 -5.09
N THR A 85 23.73 12.24 -3.79
CA THR A 85 22.66 11.99 -2.81
C THR A 85 21.57 13.05 -2.99
N ILE A 86 20.36 12.59 -3.26
CA ILE A 86 19.20 13.45 -3.49
C ILE A 86 18.73 13.97 -2.13
N ASN A 87 18.75 15.30 -1.97
CA ASN A 87 18.21 15.96 -0.79
C ASN A 87 16.67 15.99 -0.83
N ALA A 88 16.06 16.33 0.32
CA ALA A 88 14.60 16.46 0.48
C ALA A 88 13.94 17.28 -0.65
N GLU A 89 14.49 18.47 -0.90
CA GLU A 89 13.95 19.43 -1.87
C GLU A 89 13.94 18.90 -3.30
N ARG A 90 15.01 18.25 -3.76
CA ARG A 90 15.02 17.64 -5.11
C ARG A 90 14.06 16.47 -5.21
N ALA A 91 13.87 15.71 -4.14
CA ALA A 91 12.91 14.61 -4.12
C ALA A 91 11.48 15.10 -4.27
N ASP A 92 11.16 16.25 -3.67
CA ASP A 92 9.86 16.89 -3.80
C ASP A 92 9.59 17.31 -5.25
N ILE A 93 10.57 17.98 -5.87
CA ILE A 93 10.50 18.39 -7.28
C ILE A 93 10.27 17.18 -8.19
N ILE A 94 11.02 16.08 -7.98
CA ILE A 94 10.84 14.84 -8.74
C ILE A 94 9.42 14.27 -8.55
N ALA A 95 8.93 14.24 -7.30
CA ALA A 95 7.60 13.72 -6.98
C ALA A 95 6.49 14.56 -7.64
N GLU A 96 6.65 15.88 -7.69
CA GLU A 96 5.76 16.79 -8.40
C GLU A 96 5.78 16.56 -9.91
N TYR A 97 6.96 16.43 -10.51
CA TYR A 97 7.07 16.16 -11.95
C TYR A 97 6.38 14.85 -12.33
N TYR A 98 6.58 13.77 -11.57
CA TYR A 98 5.83 12.53 -11.79
C TYR A 98 4.31 12.74 -11.63
N HIS A 99 3.87 13.53 -10.65
CA HIS A 99 2.45 13.82 -10.45
C HIS A 99 1.84 14.62 -11.62
N PHE A 100 2.56 15.60 -12.14
CA PHE A 100 2.10 16.38 -13.30
C PHE A 100 2.10 15.54 -14.57
N ALA A 101 3.15 14.76 -14.83
CA ALA A 101 3.16 13.80 -15.92
C ALA A 101 1.95 12.84 -15.84
N ALA A 102 1.67 12.31 -14.65
CA ALA A 102 0.53 11.41 -14.43
C ALA A 102 -0.82 12.06 -14.76
N ASN A 103 -1.02 13.34 -14.40
CA ASN A 103 -2.24 14.07 -14.71
C ASN A 103 -2.44 14.23 -16.22
N GLU A 104 -1.42 14.66 -16.95
CA GLU A 104 -1.52 14.88 -18.39
C GLU A 104 -1.70 13.55 -19.14
N LEU A 105 -0.98 12.48 -18.75
CA LEU A 105 -1.16 11.14 -19.32
C LEU A 105 -2.57 10.58 -19.08
N ARG A 106 -3.15 10.81 -17.90
CA ARG A 106 -4.54 10.40 -17.61
C ARG A 106 -5.53 11.05 -18.56
N GLN A 107 -5.31 12.33 -18.83
CA GLN A 107 -6.15 13.14 -19.71
C GLN A 107 -5.95 12.81 -21.20
N LEU A 108 -4.95 11.99 -21.52
CA LEU A 108 -4.69 11.42 -22.85
C LEU A 108 -5.13 9.95 -22.96
N ASP A 109 -5.80 9.43 -21.94
CA ASP A 109 -6.22 8.02 -21.83
C ASP A 109 -5.04 7.01 -21.83
N LEU A 110 -3.83 7.48 -21.53
CA LEU A 110 -2.66 6.62 -21.32
C LEU A 110 -2.62 6.13 -19.86
N LEU A 111 -3.69 5.42 -19.46
CA LEU A 111 -4.00 5.10 -18.06
C LEU A 111 -2.91 4.26 -17.37
N GLU A 112 -2.33 3.27 -18.05
CA GLU A 112 -1.27 2.42 -17.50
C GLU A 112 -0.01 3.22 -17.13
N ARG A 113 0.37 4.19 -17.96
CA ARG A 113 1.55 5.03 -17.70
C ARG A 113 1.23 6.13 -16.71
N SER A 114 0.02 6.65 -16.73
CA SER A 114 -0.48 7.57 -15.71
C SER A 114 -0.41 6.97 -14.31
N VAL A 115 -0.91 5.74 -14.12
CA VAL A 115 -0.93 5.09 -12.80
C VAL A 115 0.48 4.80 -12.28
N GLN A 116 1.39 4.35 -13.16
CA GLN A 116 2.80 4.13 -12.84
C GLN A 116 3.50 5.44 -12.44
N CYS A 117 3.20 6.56 -13.11
CA CYS A 117 3.71 7.88 -12.72
C CYS A 117 3.20 8.32 -11.33
N TYR A 118 1.90 8.14 -11.02
CA TYR A 118 1.40 8.43 -9.67
C TYR A 118 2.07 7.56 -8.60
N PHE A 119 2.29 6.29 -8.88
CA PHE A 119 2.98 5.40 -7.95
C PHE A 119 4.43 5.85 -7.72
N ASN A 120 5.18 6.14 -8.79
CA ASN A 120 6.56 6.62 -8.70
C ASN A 120 6.66 7.97 -7.96
N SER A 121 5.72 8.89 -8.20
CA SER A 121 5.57 10.16 -7.44
C SER A 121 5.49 9.88 -5.94
N ALA A 122 4.58 8.99 -5.54
CA ALA A 122 4.36 8.66 -4.14
C ALA A 122 5.56 7.96 -3.51
N LEU A 123 6.15 7.00 -4.22
CA LEU A 123 7.29 6.23 -3.71
C LEU A 123 8.53 7.11 -3.53
N ARG A 124 8.76 8.09 -4.41
CA ARG A 124 9.93 8.98 -4.32
C ARG A 124 9.94 9.79 -3.04
N ALA A 125 8.85 10.50 -2.77
CA ALA A 125 8.76 11.31 -1.58
C ALA A 125 8.68 10.46 -0.30
N PHE A 126 8.10 9.25 -0.36
CA PHE A 126 8.11 8.32 0.76
C PHE A 126 9.55 7.90 1.14
N ASN A 127 10.35 7.48 0.16
CA ASN A 127 11.73 7.03 0.39
C ASN A 127 12.60 8.14 0.98
N VAL A 128 12.47 9.37 0.49
CA VAL A 128 13.25 10.50 1.01
C VAL A 128 12.74 10.96 2.37
N SER A 129 11.43 11.03 2.56
CA SER A 129 10.86 11.34 3.89
C SER A 129 11.23 10.29 4.94
N LYS A 130 11.39 9.02 4.56
CA LYS A 130 11.89 7.94 5.42
C LYS A 130 13.36 8.14 5.82
N GLN A 131 14.20 8.60 4.89
CA GLN A 131 15.60 8.90 5.15
C GLN A 131 15.78 10.16 6.01
N ASP A 132 15.02 11.22 5.74
CA ASP A 132 15.12 12.51 6.44
C ASP A 132 14.43 12.53 7.80
N SER A 133 13.48 11.62 8.07
CA SER A 133 12.93 11.43 9.42
C SER A 133 13.99 11.00 10.46
N ALA A 134 15.19 10.59 10.02
CA ALA A 134 16.34 10.40 10.91
C ALA A 134 17.05 11.70 11.31
N LYS A 135 16.74 12.83 10.64
CA LYS A 135 17.43 14.14 10.79
C LYS A 135 16.53 15.28 11.29
N GLY A 136 15.24 15.03 11.55
CA GLY A 136 14.33 15.99 12.21
C GLY A 136 13.76 17.11 11.32
N GLU A 137 14.18 17.23 10.07
CA GLU A 137 13.61 18.18 9.11
C GLU A 137 12.66 17.44 8.15
N GLY A 138 11.36 17.64 8.36
CA GLY A 138 10.33 16.89 7.66
C GLY A 138 9.37 17.77 6.87
N VAL A 139 9.56 17.80 5.55
CA VAL A 139 8.69 18.33 4.51
C VAL A 139 7.20 18.03 4.76
N LYS A 140 6.42 19.06 5.13
CA LYS A 140 4.96 18.95 5.37
C LYS A 140 4.13 19.04 4.07
N GLN A 141 4.52 19.89 3.12
CA GLN A 141 3.71 20.17 1.92
C GLN A 141 3.64 18.98 0.94
N THR A 142 4.73 18.24 0.73
CA THR A 142 4.77 17.16 -0.26
C THR A 142 4.02 15.91 0.18
N LEU A 143 3.85 15.67 1.49
CA LEU A 143 3.13 14.49 1.99
C LEU A 143 1.66 14.46 1.54
N GLU A 144 1.01 15.61 1.41
CA GLU A 144 -0.39 15.66 0.94
C GLU A 144 -0.50 15.32 -0.56
N LEU A 145 0.35 15.91 -1.39
CA LEU A 145 0.41 15.63 -2.83
C LEU A 145 0.70 14.15 -3.08
N VAL A 146 1.59 13.56 -2.28
CA VAL A 146 2.01 12.16 -2.38
C VAL A 146 0.94 11.20 -1.87
N LEU A 147 0.23 11.55 -0.79
CA LEU A 147 -0.96 10.80 -0.35
C LEU A 147 -2.04 10.79 -1.44
N ARG A 148 -2.21 11.91 -2.14
CA ARG A 148 -3.12 12.02 -3.28
C ARG A 148 -2.64 11.17 -4.45
N SER A 149 -1.35 11.20 -4.79
CA SER A 149 -0.75 10.34 -5.81
C SER A 149 -0.97 8.86 -5.51
N ALA A 150 -0.65 8.39 -4.30
CA ALA A 150 -0.86 6.99 -3.91
C ALA A 150 -2.34 6.59 -3.94
N GLY A 151 -3.24 7.49 -3.52
CA GLY A 151 -4.69 7.29 -3.61
C GLY A 151 -5.19 7.15 -5.05
N ARG A 152 -4.67 7.97 -5.97
CA ARG A 152 -4.99 7.90 -7.40
C ARG A 152 -4.40 6.64 -8.05
N ALA A 153 -3.18 6.29 -7.69
CA ALA A 153 -2.54 5.06 -8.15
C ALA A 153 -3.38 3.83 -7.78
N LYS A 154 -3.81 3.73 -6.51
CA LYS A 154 -4.71 2.66 -6.03
C LYS A 154 -6.00 2.58 -6.86
N ALA A 155 -6.70 3.71 -7.01
CA ALA A 155 -7.97 3.73 -7.74
C ALA A 155 -7.79 3.27 -9.19
N GLN A 156 -6.80 3.85 -9.91
CA GLN A 156 -6.57 3.51 -11.31
C GLN A 156 -6.07 2.07 -11.52
N PHE A 157 -5.21 1.53 -10.64
CA PHE A 157 -4.84 0.10 -10.72
C PHE A 157 -6.05 -0.81 -10.53
N SER A 158 -6.97 -0.43 -9.63
CA SER A 158 -8.24 -1.14 -9.46
C SER A 158 -9.11 -1.06 -10.71
N ASP A 159 -9.23 0.11 -11.33
CA ASP A 159 -10.01 0.32 -12.55
C ASP A 159 -9.44 -0.46 -13.75
N LEU A 160 -8.12 -0.66 -13.78
CA LEU A 160 -7.42 -1.48 -14.79
C LEU A 160 -7.49 -2.99 -14.48
N GLY A 161 -8.08 -3.40 -13.36
CA GLY A 161 -8.13 -4.81 -12.93
C GLY A 161 -6.81 -5.36 -12.37
N GLU A 162 -5.81 -4.51 -12.12
CA GLU A 162 -4.51 -4.89 -11.55
C GLU A 162 -4.57 -4.89 -10.02
N GLU A 163 -5.33 -5.82 -9.44
CA GLU A 163 -5.60 -5.87 -7.99
C GLU A 163 -4.34 -5.93 -7.12
N GLU A 164 -3.34 -6.72 -7.53
CA GLU A 164 -2.09 -6.85 -6.76
C GLU A 164 -1.32 -5.51 -6.67
N LYS A 165 -1.30 -4.74 -7.77
CA LYS A 165 -0.66 -3.42 -7.81
C LYS A 165 -1.49 -2.35 -7.10
N SER A 166 -2.82 -2.48 -7.14
CA SER A 166 -3.74 -1.66 -6.34
C SER A 166 -3.49 -1.84 -4.84
N ASP A 167 -3.28 -3.07 -4.40
CA ASP A 167 -2.93 -3.40 -3.03
C ASP A 167 -1.55 -2.85 -2.63
N GLU A 168 -0.56 -2.93 -3.52
CA GLU A 168 0.75 -2.33 -3.31
C GLU A 168 0.65 -0.79 -3.15
N ALA A 169 -0.11 -0.13 -4.02
CA ALA A 169 -0.39 1.31 -3.91
C ALA A 169 -1.16 1.66 -2.62
N HIS A 170 -2.04 0.76 -2.16
CA HIS A 170 -2.74 0.92 -0.90
C HIS A 170 -1.79 0.83 0.29
N ALA A 171 -0.88 -0.15 0.30
CA ALA A 171 0.14 -0.31 1.33
C ALA A 171 1.05 0.93 1.39
N LEU A 172 1.51 1.41 0.25
CA LEU A 172 2.30 2.64 0.16
C LEU A 172 1.56 3.84 0.74
N ARG A 173 0.26 4.00 0.43
CA ARG A 173 -0.57 5.06 1.02
C ARG A 173 -0.68 4.97 2.54
N LEU A 174 -0.82 3.76 3.10
CA LEU A 174 -0.88 3.56 4.55
C LEU A 174 0.46 3.89 5.21
N ASP A 175 1.58 3.48 4.61
CA ASP A 175 2.91 3.81 5.11
C ASP A 175 3.17 5.32 5.10
N ILE A 176 2.74 6.04 4.06
CA ILE A 176 2.84 7.51 4.01
C ILE A 176 1.97 8.15 5.09
N LYS A 177 0.73 7.67 5.30
CA LYS A 177 -0.14 8.17 6.39
C LYS A 177 0.50 7.96 7.75
N ARG A 178 1.07 6.78 7.98
CA ARG A 178 1.74 6.44 9.25
C ARG A 178 2.96 7.34 9.49
N LEU A 179 3.74 7.60 8.45
CA LEU A 179 4.88 8.53 8.52
C LEU A 179 4.42 9.95 8.89
N ARG A 180 3.31 10.41 8.29
CA ARG A 180 2.71 11.71 8.62
C ARG A 180 2.26 11.76 10.08
N SER A 181 1.48 10.78 10.54
CA SER A 181 1.01 10.71 11.93
C SER A 181 2.17 10.68 12.91
N TRP A 182 3.27 10.01 12.55
CA TRP A 182 4.47 9.96 13.40
C TRP A 182 5.12 11.33 13.53
N ARG A 183 5.23 12.10 12.43
CA ARG A 183 5.71 13.49 12.46
C ARG A 183 4.78 14.44 13.21
N GLU A 184 3.48 14.17 13.20
CA GLU A 184 2.47 14.93 13.94
C GLU A 184 2.37 14.51 15.42
N ASN A 185 3.22 13.58 15.88
CA ASN A 185 3.19 12.98 17.22
C ASN A 185 1.87 12.28 17.59
N ASP A 186 1.05 11.91 16.60
CA ASP A 186 -0.17 11.12 16.81
C ASP A 186 0.19 9.62 16.86
N LEU A 187 0.72 9.20 18.01
CA LEU A 187 1.16 7.83 18.25
C LEU A 187 0.02 6.82 18.22
N LEU A 188 -1.19 7.23 18.60
CA LEU A 188 -2.37 6.37 18.58
C LEU A 188 -2.78 6.07 17.14
N LEU A 189 -2.86 7.09 16.29
CA LEU A 189 -3.13 6.89 14.87
C LEU A 189 -2.01 6.10 14.18
N CYS A 190 -0.74 6.31 14.57
CA CYS A 190 0.36 5.48 14.09
C CYS A 190 0.18 3.99 14.42
N PHE A 191 -0.25 3.69 15.65
CA PHE A 191 -0.50 2.33 16.11
C PHE A 191 -1.68 1.70 15.37
N VAL A 192 -2.80 2.43 15.26
CA VAL A 192 -3.98 1.99 14.49
C VAL A 192 -3.60 1.71 13.03
N LEU A 193 -2.84 2.61 12.39
CA LEU A 193 -2.37 2.42 11.01
C LEU A 193 -1.37 1.27 10.89
N ALA A 194 -0.58 0.96 11.92
CA ALA A 194 0.31 -0.19 11.94
C ALA A 194 -0.48 -1.50 11.99
N ILE A 195 -1.49 -1.59 12.86
CA ILE A 195 -2.42 -2.73 12.92
C ILE A 195 -3.15 -2.85 11.59
N TRP A 196 -3.70 -1.76 11.07
CA TRP A 196 -4.43 -1.74 9.81
C TRP A 196 -3.55 -2.14 8.62
N GLY A 197 -2.28 -1.71 8.60
CA GLY A 197 -1.28 -2.17 7.62
C GLY A 197 -1.01 -3.67 7.73
N GLY A 198 -0.98 -4.22 8.95
CA GLY A 198 -0.96 -5.66 9.18
C GLY A 198 -2.19 -6.35 8.61
N VAL A 199 -3.39 -5.89 8.96
CA VAL A 199 -4.67 -6.48 8.54
C VAL A 199 -4.85 -6.40 7.02
N THR A 200 -4.55 -5.27 6.40
CA THR A 200 -4.70 -5.08 4.94
C THR A 200 -3.71 -5.93 4.13
N ARG A 201 -2.50 -6.21 4.62
CA ARG A 201 -1.59 -7.19 3.97
C ARG A 201 -2.23 -8.57 3.80
N TYR A 202 -3.15 -8.92 4.70
CA TYR A 202 -3.73 -10.24 4.84
C TYR A 202 -5.18 -10.31 4.34
N GLY A 203 -5.88 -9.19 4.25
CA GLY A 203 -7.32 -9.11 3.98
C GLY A 203 -7.75 -8.38 2.71
N THR A 204 -6.87 -8.09 1.75
CA THR A 204 -7.23 -7.38 0.49
C THR A 204 -7.28 -8.26 -0.76
N SER A 205 -6.87 -9.53 -0.65
CA SER A 205 -6.97 -10.54 -1.72
C SER A 205 -7.83 -11.72 -1.25
N PRO A 206 -8.81 -12.21 -2.04
CA PRO A 206 -9.61 -13.38 -1.69
C PRO A 206 -8.74 -14.59 -1.35
N ARG A 207 -7.67 -14.81 -2.13
CA ARG A 207 -6.72 -15.92 -1.91
C ARG A 207 -6.01 -15.81 -0.56
N ARG A 208 -5.50 -14.63 -0.20
CA ARG A 208 -4.81 -14.44 1.09
C ARG A 208 -5.79 -14.56 2.25
N TRP A 209 -6.97 -13.97 2.12
CA TRP A 209 -8.03 -14.09 3.12
C TRP A 209 -8.38 -15.56 3.39
N THR A 210 -8.56 -16.39 2.34
CA THR A 210 -8.82 -17.83 2.50
C THR A 210 -7.67 -18.56 3.22
N ILE A 211 -6.41 -18.23 2.90
CA ILE A 211 -5.25 -18.82 3.59
C ILE A 211 -5.27 -18.46 5.09
N PHE A 212 -5.53 -17.20 5.43
CA PHE A 212 -5.62 -16.75 6.82
C PHE A 212 -6.79 -17.38 7.55
N PHE A 213 -7.94 -17.48 6.88
CA PHE A 213 -9.12 -18.14 7.41
C PHE A 213 -8.83 -19.60 7.79
N ILE A 214 -8.19 -20.37 6.89
CA ILE A 214 -7.79 -21.76 7.17
C ILE A 214 -6.74 -21.82 8.29
N LEU A 215 -5.74 -20.92 8.27
CA LEU A 215 -4.70 -20.88 9.30
C LEU A 215 -5.28 -20.59 10.69
N SER A 216 -6.24 -19.67 10.79
CA SER A 216 -6.94 -19.37 12.03
C SER A 216 -7.70 -20.58 12.55
N ILE A 217 -8.39 -21.33 11.68
CA ILE A 217 -9.03 -22.60 12.08
C ILE A 217 -8.00 -23.55 12.69
N VAL A 218 -6.86 -23.77 12.03
CA VAL A 218 -5.82 -24.68 12.51
C VAL A 218 -5.25 -24.23 13.85
N VAL A 219 -4.88 -22.96 13.99
CA VAL A 219 -4.29 -22.42 15.23
C VAL A 219 -5.27 -22.51 16.38
N PHE A 220 -6.52 -22.07 16.20
CA PHE A 220 -7.52 -22.13 17.27
C PHE A 220 -7.97 -23.56 17.57
N SER A 221 -7.96 -24.47 16.59
CA SER A 221 -8.19 -25.90 16.84
C SER A 221 -7.13 -26.48 17.77
N CYS A 222 -5.84 -26.17 17.53
CA CYS A 222 -4.76 -26.60 18.40
C CYS A 222 -4.88 -26.00 19.81
N LEU A 223 -5.18 -24.70 19.92
CA LEU A 223 -5.34 -24.01 21.20
C LEU A 223 -6.52 -24.56 22.00
N TYR A 224 -7.67 -24.79 21.36
CA TYR A 224 -8.82 -25.42 22.02
C TYR A 224 -8.57 -26.87 22.39
N GLY A 225 -7.87 -27.63 21.55
CA GLY A 225 -7.46 -29.00 21.87
C GLY A 225 -6.58 -29.06 23.12
N TYR A 226 -5.64 -28.12 23.25
CA TYR A 226 -4.81 -27.97 24.46
C TYR A 226 -5.66 -27.61 25.69
N LEU A 227 -6.56 -26.63 25.55
CA LEU A 227 -7.42 -26.16 26.65
C LEU A 227 -8.41 -27.24 27.14
N LEU A 228 -8.98 -28.04 26.23
CA LEU A 228 -9.84 -29.19 26.54
C LEU A 228 -9.05 -30.37 27.11
N GLY A 229 -7.73 -30.43 26.86
CA GLY A 229 -6.83 -31.43 27.41
C GLY A 229 -6.46 -31.18 28.88
N GLY A 230 -6.36 -29.91 29.27
CA GLY A 230 -5.89 -29.49 30.60
C GLY A 230 -6.94 -28.77 31.47
N ASP A 231 -8.23 -29.03 31.25
CA ASP A 231 -9.37 -28.41 31.96
C ASP A 231 -9.40 -26.87 31.97
N GLY A 232 -8.62 -26.24 31.08
CA GLY A 232 -8.56 -24.79 30.94
C GLY A 232 -9.87 -24.20 30.43
N VAL A 233 -10.71 -25.02 29.78
CA VAL A 233 -12.08 -24.71 29.43
C VAL A 233 -13.01 -25.94 29.47
N VAL A 234 -14.27 -25.73 29.86
CA VAL A 234 -15.33 -26.73 29.95
C VAL A 234 -16.46 -26.40 28.97
N LEU A 235 -16.95 -27.42 28.27
CA LEU A 235 -18.15 -27.38 27.45
C LEU A 235 -19.39 -27.52 28.35
N ALA A 236 -20.34 -26.61 28.22
CA ALA A 236 -21.52 -26.54 29.09
C ALA A 236 -22.39 -27.82 29.04
N GLU A 237 -22.42 -28.50 27.89
CA GLU A 237 -23.25 -29.71 27.67
C GLU A 237 -22.45 -31.03 27.79
N ALA A 238 -21.12 -30.99 27.87
CA ALA A 238 -20.27 -32.18 27.91
C ALA A 238 -19.66 -32.39 29.31
N HIS A 239 -20.53 -32.38 30.33
CA HIS A 239 -20.14 -32.69 31.72
C HIS A 239 -19.68 -34.15 31.91
N ASN A 240 -19.94 -35.01 30.91
CA ASN A 240 -19.43 -36.37 30.84
C ASN A 240 -18.27 -36.41 29.85
N GLY A 241 -17.08 -36.77 30.35
CA GLY A 241 -15.79 -36.63 29.68
C GLY A 241 -15.79 -37.08 28.22
N LEU A 242 -15.45 -36.13 27.34
CA LEU A 242 -15.13 -36.43 25.94
C LEU A 242 -13.88 -37.32 25.90
N ASP A 243 -13.98 -38.40 25.12
CA ASP A 243 -12.84 -39.21 24.70
C ASP A 243 -11.86 -38.38 23.84
N GLN A 244 -10.66 -38.90 23.61
CA GLN A 244 -9.60 -38.15 22.91
C GLN A 244 -10.03 -37.74 21.49
N SER A 245 -10.76 -38.60 20.78
CA SER A 245 -11.37 -38.31 19.47
C SER A 245 -12.40 -37.19 19.56
N GLY A 246 -13.31 -37.25 20.54
CA GLY A 246 -14.33 -36.22 20.76
C GLY A 246 -13.74 -34.85 21.09
N ARG A 247 -12.61 -34.81 21.81
CA ARG A 247 -11.89 -33.56 22.11
C ARG A 247 -11.32 -32.90 20.85
N VAL A 248 -10.77 -33.67 19.92
CA VAL A 248 -10.21 -33.15 18.66
C VAL A 248 -11.32 -32.58 17.78
N TRP A 249 -12.42 -33.32 17.61
CA TRP A 249 -13.56 -32.84 16.83
C TRP A 249 -14.24 -31.63 17.47
N ALA A 250 -14.39 -31.62 18.80
CA ALA A 250 -14.90 -30.46 19.52
C ALA A 250 -14.00 -29.24 19.32
N ALA A 251 -12.67 -29.40 19.39
CA ALA A 251 -11.74 -28.31 19.17
C ALA A 251 -11.83 -27.71 17.75
N ILE A 252 -11.94 -28.54 16.72
CA ILE A 252 -12.11 -28.12 15.33
C ILE A 252 -13.46 -27.42 15.13
N PHE A 253 -14.53 -28.01 15.67
CA PHE A 253 -15.87 -27.45 15.60
C PHE A 253 -15.95 -26.07 16.27
N LEU A 254 -15.36 -25.94 17.46
CA LEU A 254 -15.27 -24.66 18.18
C LEU A 254 -14.44 -23.62 17.42
N ALA A 255 -13.31 -24.04 16.83
CA ALA A 255 -12.49 -23.17 16.00
C ALA A 255 -13.28 -22.64 14.80
N PHE A 256 -14.05 -23.49 14.13
CA PHE A 256 -14.81 -23.13 12.95
C PHE A 256 -16.02 -22.25 13.27
N ILE A 257 -16.86 -22.65 14.23
CA ILE A 257 -18.10 -21.92 14.53
C ILE A 257 -17.81 -20.54 15.11
N ASN A 258 -16.83 -20.42 16.01
CA ASN A 258 -16.52 -19.13 16.63
C ASN A 258 -15.91 -18.12 15.63
N LEU A 259 -15.44 -18.56 14.45
CA LEU A 259 -15.06 -17.66 13.37
C LEU A 259 -16.25 -17.05 12.63
N PHE A 260 -17.40 -17.73 12.58
CA PHE A 260 -18.59 -17.28 11.85
C PHE A 260 -19.70 -16.72 12.74
N ALA A 261 -19.86 -17.26 13.95
CA ALA A 261 -20.94 -16.92 14.85
C ALA A 261 -20.40 -16.13 16.04
N PHE A 262 -20.62 -14.81 16.03
CA PHE A 262 -20.54 -14.00 17.24
C PHE A 262 -21.59 -14.51 18.24
N GLY A 263 -21.16 -15.26 19.25
CA GLY A 263 -22.05 -15.70 20.33
C GLY A 263 -22.23 -17.21 20.49
N ALA A 264 -21.60 -18.06 19.69
CA ALA A 264 -21.57 -19.51 19.98
C ALA A 264 -20.79 -19.87 21.26
N TYR A 265 -20.20 -18.86 21.93
CA TYR A 265 -19.64 -18.92 23.27
C TYR A 265 -20.63 -19.36 24.35
N THR A 266 -21.94 -19.44 24.07
CA THR A 266 -22.96 -19.92 25.02
C THR A 266 -22.70 -21.36 25.50
N ASN A 267 -21.97 -22.17 24.72
CA ASN A 267 -21.70 -23.56 25.06
C ASN A 267 -20.31 -23.76 25.72
N PHE A 268 -19.59 -22.67 26.01
CA PHE A 268 -18.17 -22.70 26.39
C PHE A 268 -17.84 -21.69 27.50
N THR A 269 -17.43 -22.18 28.67
CA THR A 269 -17.14 -21.30 29.83
C THR A 269 -15.67 -21.39 30.20
N PRO A 270 -14.84 -20.37 29.86
CA PRO A 270 -13.41 -20.41 30.16
C PRO A 270 -13.18 -20.41 31.68
N GLN A 271 -12.49 -21.44 32.18
CA GLN A 271 -12.20 -21.63 33.60
C GLN A 271 -10.85 -21.04 34.02
N SER A 272 -9.98 -20.78 33.05
CA SER A 272 -8.63 -20.26 33.26
C SER A 272 -8.45 -18.89 32.61
N GLY A 273 -7.59 -18.04 33.19
CA GLY A 273 -7.23 -16.73 32.60
C GLY A 273 -6.60 -16.86 31.21
N PHE A 274 -5.84 -17.93 30.96
CA PHE A 274 -5.33 -18.25 29.63
C PHE A 274 -6.46 -18.62 28.66
N GLY A 275 -7.43 -19.42 29.09
CA GLY A 275 -8.63 -19.73 28.30
C GLY A 275 -9.44 -18.48 27.92
N GLN A 276 -9.58 -17.53 28.85
CA GLN A 276 -10.22 -16.24 28.58
C GLN A 276 -9.47 -15.44 27.50
N MET A 277 -8.14 -15.37 27.59
CA MET A 277 -7.32 -14.69 26.58
C MET A 277 -7.45 -15.32 25.19
N VAL A 278 -7.45 -16.66 25.09
CA VAL A 278 -7.62 -17.38 23.83
C VAL A 278 -8.99 -17.09 23.21
N VAL A 279 -10.07 -17.09 24.01
CA VAL A 279 -11.43 -16.75 23.55
C VAL A 279 -11.49 -15.31 23.03
N ILE A 280 -10.93 -14.34 23.77
CA ILE A 280 -10.89 -12.93 23.35
C ILE A 280 -10.09 -12.77 22.05
N ALA A 281 -8.91 -13.39 21.96
CA ALA A 281 -8.10 -13.34 20.75
C ALA A 281 -8.84 -13.95 19.55
N HIS A 282 -9.58 -15.04 19.76
CA HIS A 282 -10.38 -15.66 18.72
C HIS A 282 -11.53 -14.76 18.25
N ALA A 283 -12.26 -14.15 19.19
CA ALA A 283 -13.34 -13.20 18.87
C ALA A 283 -12.84 -11.99 18.07
N LEU A 284 -11.69 -11.42 18.46
CA LEU A 284 -11.05 -10.34 17.70
C LEU A 284 -10.63 -10.79 16.31
N THR A 285 -10.08 -12.00 16.18
CA THR A 285 -9.68 -12.56 14.87
C THR A 285 -10.90 -12.78 13.97
N ALA A 286 -11.99 -13.31 14.51
CA ALA A 286 -13.26 -13.48 13.80
C ALA A 286 -13.82 -12.14 13.31
N PHE A 287 -13.80 -11.10 14.15
CA PHE A 287 -14.22 -9.75 13.77
C PHE A 287 -13.44 -9.21 12.57
N VAL A 288 -12.13 -9.36 12.59
CA VAL A 288 -11.27 -8.93 11.49
C VAL A 288 -11.54 -9.75 10.23
N LEU A 289 -11.66 -11.07 10.33
CA LEU A 289 -11.89 -11.95 9.18
C LEU A 289 -13.27 -11.74 8.55
N VAL A 290 -14.33 -11.59 9.36
CA VAL A 290 -15.68 -11.29 8.84
C VAL A 290 -15.71 -9.89 8.23
N GLY A 291 -15.16 -8.88 8.90
CA GLY A 291 -15.13 -7.51 8.39
C GLY A 291 -14.38 -7.38 7.06
N THR A 292 -13.24 -8.05 6.93
CA THR A 292 -12.49 -8.13 5.67
C THR A 292 -13.18 -9.03 4.62
N GLY A 293 -13.84 -10.10 5.05
CA GLY A 293 -14.62 -11.00 4.19
C GLY A 293 -15.79 -10.30 3.49
N VAL A 294 -16.58 -9.53 4.24
CA VAL A 294 -17.72 -8.76 3.72
C VAL A 294 -17.26 -7.77 2.65
N THR A 295 -16.10 -7.11 2.83
CA THR A 295 -15.59 -6.16 1.85
C THR A 295 -15.27 -6.75 0.48
N PHE A 296 -15.05 -8.07 0.37
CA PHE A 296 -14.94 -8.76 -0.92
C PHE A 296 -16.29 -8.98 -1.58
N LEU A 297 -17.30 -9.39 -0.79
CA LEU A 297 -18.64 -9.67 -1.30
C LEU A 297 -19.34 -8.40 -1.80
N THR A 298 -19.06 -7.26 -1.17
CA THR A 298 -19.65 -5.96 -1.53
C THR A 298 -18.88 -5.21 -2.61
N LYS A 299 -17.74 -5.74 -3.08
CA LYS A 299 -16.91 -5.10 -4.13
C LYS A 299 -17.36 -5.41 -5.56
N ARG A 300 -18.54 -6.02 -5.73
CA ARG A 300 -19.18 -6.26 -7.04
C ARG A 300 -20.10 -5.11 -7.43
#